data_AF-A0A974X3U1-F1
#
_entry.id   AF-A0A974X3U1-F1
#
_cell.length_a   1.000
_cell.length_b   1.000
_cell.length_c   1.000
_cell.angle_alpha   90.00
_cell.angle_beta   90.00
_cell.angle_gamma   90.00
#
_symmetry.space_group_name_H-M   'P 1'
#
loop_
_entity.id
_entity.type
_entity.pdbx_description
1 polymer ?
#
loop_
_entity_poly.entity_id
_entity_poly.type
_entity_poly.pdbx_seq_one_letter_code
_entity_poly.pdbx_strand_id
1 'polypeptide(L)'
;MAFYSSLTRAALPLAAWPCVDTLTDDLQPRMRFDGQEILNRHTLELRPSVGARRPGDRDVTKLGPFLVRMLSLVLVMAGGLLAAVSTSAGAVGPPIFVSPAPGSMVLGPLSSATIDMGEAPAGEYNLYYGYCDCYGFFLTEIDYKPTAGTTVTVPVSDTLLADQTAFLALRGYGFDVRVDFSVTMPPWVSDLDGGPSKFYPIKDDGYKDKVFFSWKSGMMDSSLVPRDLVEVLDSSGRVLLNRTSSNYSFGWDGRDANRKLVPPGLYTVRVSARNRLGHAATASRPVHIATGRVTEDETLKRAATRTTRRLTTLGCNAMNRGGDLNMWCDSGRYAEVHYEFSIPRRARNLRWKIDRKPSVDNPGTITFSGERLTPTRFRIRARVTGGEYLRMSKVQLRYRTRVLR
;
A
#
# COMPACT_ATOMS: atom_id res chain seq x y z
N MET A 1 -0.21 -9.63 62.09
CA MET A 1 -1.54 -9.22 62.58
C MET A 1 -1.79 -7.80 62.08
N ALA A 2 -2.99 -7.53 61.57
CA ALA A 2 -3.46 -6.29 60.92
C ALA A 2 -3.02 -6.04 59.46
N PHE A 3 -3.97 -6.33 58.56
CA PHE A 3 -4.04 -5.99 57.14
C PHE A 3 -4.43 -4.52 56.95
N TYR A 4 -3.87 -3.82 55.95
CA TYR A 4 -4.61 -2.84 55.15
C TYR A 4 -4.00 -2.75 53.75
N SER A 5 -4.84 -3.02 52.76
CA SER A 5 -4.57 -2.95 51.32
C SER A 5 -4.84 -1.55 50.79
N SER A 6 -3.94 -0.99 49.97
CA SER A 6 -4.27 0.11 49.06
C SER A 6 -3.66 -0.15 47.69
N LEU A 7 -4.52 -0.56 46.75
CA LEU A 7 -4.25 -0.59 45.31
C LEU A 7 -4.44 0.84 44.77
N THR A 8 -3.35 1.49 44.38
CA THR A 8 -3.38 2.72 43.58
C THR A 8 -3.50 2.35 42.10
N ARG A 9 -4.66 2.64 41.51
CA ARG A 9 -4.85 2.68 40.05
C ARG A 9 -4.14 3.92 39.49
N ALA A 10 -3.20 3.71 38.58
CA ALA A 10 -2.68 4.77 37.72
C ALA A 10 -3.73 5.11 36.66
N ALA A 11 -4.24 6.35 36.69
CA ALA A 11 -5.05 6.93 35.62
C ALA A 11 -4.11 7.55 34.57
N LEU A 12 -4.32 7.20 33.29
CA LEU A 12 -3.75 7.91 32.15
C LEU A 12 -4.57 9.19 31.91
N PRO A 13 -3.96 10.34 31.55
CA PRO A 13 -4.70 11.55 31.28
C PRO A 13 -5.39 11.45 29.92
N LEU A 14 -6.72 11.46 29.91
CA LEU A 14 -7.51 11.84 28.74
C LEU A 14 -7.29 13.34 28.51
N ALA A 15 -6.68 13.70 27.38
CA ALA A 15 -6.63 15.07 26.93
C ALA A 15 -8.08 15.56 26.72
N ALA A 16 -8.48 16.60 27.44
CA ALA A 16 -9.78 17.24 27.30
C ALA A 16 -9.90 17.86 25.90
N TRP A 17 -10.91 17.44 25.13
CA TRP A 17 -11.30 18.09 23.89
C TRP A 17 -12.21 19.28 24.23
N PRO A 18 -12.11 20.44 23.55
CA PRO A 18 -12.72 21.70 23.97
C PRO A 18 -14.25 21.81 23.75
N CYS A 19 -15.00 20.71 23.73
CA CYS A 19 -16.43 20.72 23.39
C CYS A 19 -17.38 20.23 24.50
N VAL A 20 -16.93 20.06 25.74
CA VAL A 20 -17.77 19.46 26.80
C VAL A 20 -18.39 20.47 27.78
N ASP A 21 -17.93 21.72 27.87
CA ASP A 21 -18.28 22.59 29.01
C ASP A 21 -19.37 23.66 28.78
N THR A 22 -20.15 23.64 27.69
CA THR A 22 -21.11 24.75 27.42
C THR A 22 -22.59 24.38 27.37
N LEU A 23 -23.06 23.31 28.02
CA LEU A 23 -24.48 22.90 27.92
C LEU A 23 -25.23 22.70 29.23
N THR A 24 -24.69 23.12 30.39
CA THR A 24 -25.45 23.11 31.66
C THR A 24 -25.91 24.47 32.17
N ASP A 25 -25.47 25.60 31.60
CA ASP A 25 -25.62 26.92 32.26
C ASP A 25 -26.66 27.89 31.69
N ASP A 26 -27.34 27.62 30.57
CA ASP A 26 -28.16 28.64 29.90
C ASP A 26 -29.67 28.66 30.27
N LEU A 27 -30.10 28.05 31.38
CA LEU A 27 -31.52 28.01 31.79
C LEU A 27 -31.81 28.20 33.30
N GLN A 28 -31.02 29.00 34.05
CA GLN A 28 -31.33 29.36 35.44
C GLN A 28 -31.21 30.89 35.70
N PRO A 29 -32.07 31.50 36.54
CA PRO A 29 -32.07 32.95 36.79
C PRO A 29 -30.88 33.38 37.68
N ARG A 30 -30.31 34.54 37.32
CA ARG A 30 -29.09 35.16 37.85
C ARG A 30 -29.01 35.20 39.39
N MET A 31 -27.93 34.64 39.94
CA MET A 31 -27.28 35.13 41.17
C MET A 31 -25.77 35.24 40.93
N ARG A 32 -25.25 36.47 41.10
CA ARG A 32 -23.81 36.79 41.04
C ARG A 32 -23.13 36.37 42.34
N PHE A 33 -21.95 35.76 42.22
CA PHE A 33 -20.85 35.93 43.17
C PHE A 33 -19.53 36.03 42.40
N ASP A 34 -18.77 37.10 42.69
CA ASP A 34 -17.38 37.32 42.30
C ASP A 34 -16.42 36.51 43.19
N GLY A 35 -15.30 36.06 42.64
CA GLY A 35 -14.20 35.47 43.40
C GLY A 35 -12.96 35.15 42.56
N GLN A 36 -11.86 35.84 42.84
CA GLN A 36 -10.56 35.86 42.15
C GLN A 36 -9.66 34.62 42.34
N GLU A 37 -8.71 34.49 41.39
CA GLU A 37 -7.30 34.06 41.44
C GLU A 37 -6.86 32.81 42.24
N ILE A 38 -5.94 32.02 41.65
CA ILE A 38 -4.51 31.95 42.04
C ILE A 38 -3.74 31.01 41.08
N LEU A 39 -2.56 31.46 40.62
CA LEU A 39 -1.54 30.70 39.91
C LEU A 39 -0.93 29.58 40.78
N ASN A 40 -0.48 28.47 40.16
CA ASN A 40 0.91 28.05 40.33
C ASN A 40 1.43 27.05 39.30
N ARG A 41 2.68 27.29 38.89
CA ARG A 41 3.55 26.44 38.07
C ARG A 41 4.04 25.24 38.87
N HIS A 42 4.24 24.09 38.20
CA HIS A 42 5.41 23.25 38.46
C HIS A 42 5.92 22.55 37.20
N THR A 43 7.20 22.78 36.94
CA THR A 43 8.08 22.16 35.94
C THR A 43 8.39 20.71 36.35
N LEU A 44 8.40 19.76 35.41
CA LEU A 44 8.86 18.40 35.66
C LEU A 44 9.88 17.97 34.61
N GLU A 45 11.08 17.67 35.10
CA GLU A 45 12.27 17.25 34.36
C GLU A 45 12.16 15.81 33.86
N LEU A 46 12.70 15.57 32.66
CA LEU A 46 12.90 14.26 32.07
C LEU A 46 14.23 13.66 32.54
N ARG A 47 14.21 12.37 32.93
CA ARG A 47 15.39 11.49 32.86
C ARG A 47 15.03 10.14 32.25
N PRO A 48 15.89 9.58 31.37
CA PRO A 48 15.65 8.30 30.73
C PRO A 48 16.26 7.14 31.53
N SER A 49 15.60 5.98 31.54
CA SER A 49 16.17 4.73 32.02
C SER A 49 16.36 3.75 30.85
N VAL A 50 17.60 3.32 30.69
CA VAL A 50 18.13 2.33 29.75
C VAL A 50 18.18 0.95 30.40
N GLY A 51 17.96 -0.10 29.61
CA GLY A 51 18.38 -1.49 29.87
C GLY A 51 17.23 -2.42 30.31
N ALA A 52 17.19 -3.71 29.97
CA ALA A 52 18.09 -4.58 29.22
C ALA A 52 17.34 -5.87 28.84
N ARG A 53 17.88 -6.60 27.85
CA ARG A 53 17.49 -7.96 27.41
C ARG A 53 17.62 -9.01 28.53
N ARG A 54 16.80 -10.07 28.50
CA ARG A 54 17.17 -11.45 28.05
C ARG A 54 16.06 -12.51 28.31
N PRO A 55 16.15 -13.70 27.67
CA PRO A 55 15.04 -14.60 27.34
C PRO A 55 14.90 -15.81 28.27
N GLY A 56 13.81 -16.55 28.12
CA GLY A 56 13.67 -17.88 28.70
C GLY A 56 12.40 -18.60 28.25
N ASP A 57 12.60 -19.68 27.50
CA ASP A 57 11.65 -20.78 27.25
C ASP A 57 11.01 -21.29 28.54
N ARG A 58 9.76 -21.77 28.42
CA ARG A 58 9.36 -23.10 28.91
C ARG A 58 7.98 -23.51 28.40
N ASP A 59 7.97 -24.67 27.76
CA ASP A 59 6.84 -25.58 27.60
C ASP A 59 6.06 -25.79 28.90
N VAL A 60 4.72 -25.81 28.80
CA VAL A 60 3.88 -26.68 29.64
C VAL A 60 2.74 -27.25 28.81
N THR A 61 2.78 -28.57 28.70
CA THR A 61 1.78 -29.51 28.20
C THR A 61 0.45 -29.49 28.97
N LYS A 62 -0.63 -29.77 28.20
CA LYS A 62 -1.80 -30.64 28.48
C LYS A 62 -2.51 -30.53 29.85
N LEU A 63 -3.81 -30.25 29.79
CA LEU A 63 -4.85 -30.93 30.58
C LEU A 63 -6.22 -30.78 29.91
N GLY A 64 -6.97 -31.89 29.89
CA GLY A 64 -8.16 -32.12 29.07
C GLY A 64 -9.49 -31.59 29.64
N PRO A 65 -10.62 -31.97 29.00
CA PRO A 65 -11.93 -31.36 29.23
C PRO A 65 -12.71 -32.06 30.35
N PHE A 66 -13.32 -31.27 31.24
CA PHE A 66 -14.34 -31.77 32.17
C PHE A 66 -15.74 -31.31 31.72
N LEU A 67 -16.50 -32.31 31.27
CA LEU A 67 -17.95 -32.34 31.17
C LEU A 67 -18.54 -32.47 32.58
N VAL A 68 -19.49 -31.61 32.97
CA VAL A 68 -20.50 -31.97 33.97
C VAL A 68 -21.87 -31.46 33.50
N ARG A 69 -22.71 -32.42 33.09
CA ARG A 69 -24.16 -32.32 33.07
C ARG A 69 -24.66 -32.36 34.51
N MET A 70 -25.57 -31.47 34.89
CA MET A 70 -26.49 -31.69 36.01
C MET A 70 -27.88 -31.24 35.56
N LEU A 71 -28.65 -32.24 35.14
CA LEU A 71 -30.09 -32.22 35.03
C LEU A 71 -30.62 -32.41 36.46
N SER A 72 -31.44 -31.50 36.97
CA SER A 72 -32.18 -31.73 38.21
C SER A 72 -33.62 -31.31 37.99
N LEU A 73 -34.41 -32.36 37.77
CA LEU A 73 -35.86 -32.40 37.77
C LEU A 73 -36.31 -32.36 39.24
N VAL A 74 -37.01 -31.31 39.64
CA VAL A 74 -37.79 -31.30 40.89
C VAL A 74 -39.20 -30.87 40.54
N LEU A 75 -40.12 -31.84 40.59
CA LEU A 75 -41.56 -31.64 40.52
C LEU A 75 -42.08 -31.71 41.96
N VAL A 76 -42.60 -30.61 42.50
CA VAL A 76 -43.46 -30.63 43.69
C VAL A 76 -44.67 -29.75 43.40
N MET A 77 -45.83 -30.40 43.39
CA MET A 77 -47.16 -29.81 43.32
C MET A 77 -47.70 -29.63 44.75
N ALA A 78 -48.10 -28.41 45.10
CA ALA A 78 -49.14 -28.04 46.07
C ALA A 78 -49.28 -26.51 45.93
N GLY A 79 -50.43 -25.90 45.68
CA GLY A 79 -51.75 -26.20 46.20
C GLY A 79 -52.16 -25.05 47.13
N GLY A 80 -52.82 -24.03 46.56
CA GLY A 80 -53.69 -23.09 47.28
C GLY A 80 -53.05 -21.98 48.11
N LEU A 81 -53.06 -20.76 47.58
CA LEU A 81 -53.62 -19.55 48.24
C LEU A 81 -53.59 -18.40 47.22
N LEU A 82 -54.76 -17.98 46.72
CA LEU A 82 -54.91 -16.71 46.02
C LEU A 82 -54.97 -15.61 47.09
N ALA A 83 -53.81 -15.18 47.56
CA ALA A 83 -53.70 -13.84 48.12
C ALA A 83 -53.75 -12.87 46.94
N ALA A 84 -54.71 -11.95 46.95
CA ALA A 84 -54.66 -10.77 46.10
C ALA A 84 -53.38 -10.03 46.48
N VAL A 85 -52.30 -10.26 45.72
CA VAL A 85 -51.14 -9.39 45.73
C VAL A 85 -51.68 -8.09 45.16
N SER A 86 -51.95 -7.13 46.04
CA SER A 86 -51.93 -5.74 45.67
C SER A 86 -50.58 -5.53 44.99
N THR A 87 -50.57 -5.51 43.67
CA THR A 87 -49.45 -5.02 42.89
C THR A 87 -49.21 -3.62 43.40
N SER A 88 -48.28 -3.47 44.35
CA SER A 88 -47.68 -2.17 44.63
C SER A 88 -47.35 -1.62 43.27
N ALA A 89 -47.92 -0.47 42.90
CA ALA A 89 -47.62 0.21 41.66
C ALA A 89 -46.10 0.12 41.48
N GLY A 90 -45.66 -0.72 40.53
CA GLY A 90 -44.26 -1.05 40.36
C GLY A 90 -43.51 0.27 40.26
N ALA A 91 -42.42 0.40 41.00
CA ALA A 91 -41.63 1.62 40.93
C ALA A 91 -41.35 1.90 39.46
N VAL A 92 -41.79 3.06 38.99
CA VAL A 92 -41.62 3.45 37.59
C VAL A 92 -40.13 3.67 37.37
N GLY A 93 -39.49 2.75 36.65
CA GLY A 93 -38.07 2.82 36.31
C GLY A 93 -37.82 3.66 35.04
N PRO A 94 -36.63 4.26 34.90
CA PRO A 94 -36.27 4.96 33.68
C PRO A 94 -36.12 3.98 32.50
N PRO A 95 -36.35 4.42 31.26
CA PRO A 95 -36.02 3.64 30.07
C PRO A 95 -34.51 3.36 29.99
N ILE A 96 -34.12 2.25 29.37
CA ILE A 96 -32.71 1.83 29.27
C ILE A 96 -32.32 1.66 27.79
N PHE A 97 -31.20 2.28 27.40
CA PHE A 97 -30.59 2.00 26.09
C PHE A 97 -29.91 0.62 26.11
N VAL A 98 -30.44 -0.31 25.32
CA VAL A 98 -29.87 -1.65 25.13
C VAL A 98 -28.77 -1.61 24.06
N SER A 99 -28.97 -0.82 23.01
CA SER A 99 -28.00 -0.63 21.93
C SER A 99 -28.14 0.77 21.29
N PRO A 100 -27.05 1.53 21.10
CA PRO A 100 -25.69 1.24 21.58
C PRO A 100 -25.60 1.30 23.11
N ALA A 101 -24.75 0.45 23.69
CA ALA A 101 -24.48 0.47 25.12
C ALA A 101 -23.61 1.69 25.50
N PRO A 102 -23.68 2.19 26.76
CA PRO A 102 -22.83 3.28 27.21
C PRO A 102 -21.33 3.01 26.99
N GLY A 103 -20.65 3.95 26.32
CA GLY A 103 -19.24 3.85 25.97
C GLY A 103 -18.91 2.83 24.89
N SER A 104 -19.90 2.22 24.24
CA SER A 104 -19.68 1.26 23.15
C SER A 104 -19.21 1.94 21.86
N MET A 105 -18.63 1.12 20.97
CA MET A 105 -18.19 1.54 19.65
C MET A 105 -19.08 0.89 18.58
N VAL A 106 -19.72 1.72 17.75
CA VAL A 106 -20.58 1.30 16.64
C VAL A 106 -19.79 1.37 15.34
N LEU A 107 -19.82 0.29 14.56
CA LEU A 107 -19.17 0.20 13.25
C LEU A 107 -20.14 0.66 12.15
N GLY A 108 -19.76 1.71 11.43
CA GLY A 108 -20.58 2.29 10.37
C GLY A 108 -21.66 3.26 10.90
N PRO A 109 -22.51 3.80 10.01
CA PRO A 109 -23.61 4.67 10.43
C PRO A 109 -24.55 3.92 11.37
N LEU A 110 -24.98 4.58 12.45
CA LEU A 110 -26.00 4.02 13.32
C LEU A 110 -27.32 3.98 12.55
N SER A 111 -27.78 2.79 12.16
CA SER A 111 -29.04 2.62 11.43
C SER A 111 -30.24 2.47 12.37
N SER A 112 -30.02 2.02 13.61
CA SER A 112 -31.07 1.93 14.62
C SER A 112 -30.53 1.93 16.05
N ALA A 113 -31.40 2.31 17.00
CA ALA A 113 -31.18 2.21 18.44
C ALA A 113 -32.24 1.30 19.07
N THR A 114 -31.84 0.47 20.04
CA THR A 114 -32.74 -0.39 20.80
C THR A 114 -32.91 0.14 22.21
N ILE A 115 -34.14 0.42 22.59
CA ILE A 115 -34.52 0.98 23.89
C ILE A 115 -35.44 -0.02 24.57
N ASP A 116 -35.14 -0.35 25.82
CA ASP A 116 -36.01 -1.13 26.70
C ASP A 116 -36.86 -0.18 27.55
N MET A 117 -38.18 -0.23 27.35
CA MET A 117 -39.18 0.56 28.06
C MET A 117 -39.78 -0.18 29.26
N GLY A 118 -39.16 -1.28 29.71
CA GLY A 118 -39.65 -2.21 30.75
C GLY A 118 -40.58 -1.59 31.80
N GLU A 119 -40.03 -0.77 32.70
CA GLU A 119 -40.78 -0.11 33.79
C GLU A 119 -41.14 1.35 33.50
N ALA A 120 -40.84 1.83 32.29
CA ALA A 120 -41.06 3.23 31.92
C ALA A 120 -42.55 3.48 31.59
N PRO A 121 -43.09 4.68 31.91
CA PRO A 121 -44.47 5.02 31.59
C PRO A 121 -44.74 4.96 30.09
N ALA A 122 -45.93 4.49 29.70
CA ALA A 122 -46.41 4.63 28.33
C ALA A 122 -46.68 6.11 28.04
N GLY A 123 -46.27 6.60 26.87
CA GLY A 123 -46.46 8.02 26.54
C GLY A 123 -45.59 8.54 25.41
N GLU A 124 -45.58 9.85 25.24
CA GLU A 124 -44.75 10.55 24.25
C GLU A 124 -43.36 10.84 24.85
N TYR A 125 -42.32 10.44 24.12
CA TYR A 125 -40.93 10.74 24.45
C TYR A 125 -40.27 11.39 23.23
N ASN A 126 -39.38 12.33 23.49
CA ASN A 126 -38.54 12.91 22.45
C ASN A 126 -37.22 12.15 22.44
N LEU A 127 -36.94 11.44 21.35
CA LEU A 127 -35.64 10.82 21.13
C LEU A 127 -34.76 11.82 20.39
N TYR A 128 -33.72 12.27 21.07
CA TYR A 128 -32.65 13.07 20.50
C TYR A 128 -31.52 12.17 20.07
N TYR A 129 -31.03 12.45 18.88
CA TYR A 129 -29.77 11.92 18.39
C TYR A 129 -28.87 13.08 18.03
N GLY A 130 -27.64 13.09 18.54
CA GLY A 130 -26.72 14.16 18.23
C GLY A 130 -25.26 13.75 18.28
N TYR A 131 -24.42 14.60 17.73
CA TYR A 131 -22.98 14.45 17.71
C TYR A 131 -22.30 15.81 17.76
N CYS A 132 -21.06 15.81 18.25
CA CYS A 132 -20.19 16.98 18.23
C CYS A 132 -19.08 16.77 17.21
N ASP A 133 -18.89 17.74 16.32
CA ASP A 133 -17.75 17.79 15.42
C ASP A 133 -16.99 19.12 15.51
N CYS A 134 -15.99 19.31 14.64
CA CYS A 134 -15.21 20.56 14.62
C CYS A 134 -15.96 21.76 14.01
N TYR A 135 -17.15 21.54 13.44
CA TYR A 135 -17.99 22.56 12.82
C TYR A 135 -19.21 22.93 13.68
N GLY A 136 -19.59 22.10 14.65
CA GLY A 136 -20.63 22.42 15.61
C GLY A 136 -21.27 21.21 16.28
N PHE A 137 -22.40 21.49 16.93
CA PHE A 137 -23.27 20.49 17.54
C PHE A 137 -24.46 20.24 16.62
N PHE A 138 -24.65 18.98 16.22
CA PHE A 138 -25.78 18.56 15.41
C PHE A 138 -26.75 17.77 16.28
N LEU A 139 -28.04 18.10 16.17
CA LEU A 139 -29.11 17.48 16.93
C LEU A 139 -30.31 17.22 16.01
N THR A 140 -30.72 15.97 15.94
CA THR A 140 -31.93 15.52 15.27
C THR A 140 -32.90 15.05 16.33
N GLU A 141 -34.12 15.61 16.33
CA GLU A 141 -35.21 15.19 17.18
C GLU A 141 -36.12 14.22 16.42
N ILE A 142 -36.45 13.10 17.04
CA ILE A 142 -37.32 12.05 16.52
C ILE A 142 -38.47 11.91 17.51
N ASP A 143 -39.67 12.29 17.08
CA ASP A 143 -40.90 12.08 17.84
C ASP A 143 -41.17 10.58 17.98
N TYR A 144 -41.22 10.09 19.22
CA TYR A 144 -41.30 8.67 19.49
C TYR A 144 -42.35 8.36 20.58
N LYS A 145 -43.30 7.47 20.28
CA LYS A 145 -44.41 7.09 21.19
C LYS A 145 -44.34 5.61 21.59
N PRO A 146 -43.46 5.23 22.53
CA PRO A 146 -43.33 3.85 23.00
C PRO A 146 -44.57 3.36 23.74
N THR A 147 -44.80 2.05 23.65
CA THR A 147 -45.71 1.34 24.56
C THR A 147 -44.93 0.86 25.78
N ALA A 148 -45.46 1.02 27.00
CA ALA A 148 -44.82 0.52 28.22
C ALA A 148 -44.54 -1.00 28.14
N GLY A 149 -43.42 -1.43 28.73
CA GLY A 149 -43.04 -2.84 28.77
C GLY A 149 -42.57 -3.42 27.43
N THR A 150 -42.26 -2.58 26.44
CA THR A 150 -41.77 -3.03 25.13
C THR A 150 -40.30 -2.68 24.90
N THR A 151 -39.59 -3.55 24.18
CA THR A 151 -38.30 -3.22 23.58
C THR A 151 -38.54 -2.73 22.16
N VAL A 152 -38.03 -1.56 21.81
CA VAL A 152 -38.28 -0.96 20.50
C VAL A 152 -36.99 -0.59 19.81
N THR A 153 -36.97 -0.81 18.49
CA THR A 153 -35.89 -0.43 17.59
C THR A 153 -36.31 0.80 16.80
N VAL A 154 -35.66 1.93 17.06
CA VAL A 154 -35.93 3.22 16.39
C VAL A 154 -34.92 3.40 15.28
N PRO A 155 -35.33 3.64 14.01
CA PRO A 155 -34.40 3.94 12.94
C PRO A 155 -33.73 5.29 13.19
N VAL A 156 -32.41 5.35 13.03
CA VAL A 156 -31.64 6.60 13.07
C VAL A 156 -31.13 6.82 11.66
N SER A 157 -31.62 7.87 10.98
CA SER A 157 -31.38 8.08 9.55
C SER A 157 -30.31 9.14 9.29
N ASP A 158 -29.24 9.17 10.08
CA ASP A 158 -28.23 10.22 9.96
C ASP A 158 -26.87 9.66 9.50
N THR A 159 -26.27 10.37 8.55
CA THR A 159 -24.94 10.07 8.04
C THR A 159 -23.92 10.71 8.96
N LEU A 160 -23.52 9.99 10.01
CA LEU A 160 -22.37 10.42 10.81
C LEU A 160 -21.12 10.47 9.96
N LEU A 161 -20.26 11.44 10.25
CA LEU A 161 -18.87 11.39 9.87
C LEU A 161 -18.12 10.47 10.85
N ALA A 162 -17.03 9.83 10.41
CA ALA A 162 -16.39 8.81 11.23
C ALA A 162 -15.63 9.40 12.41
N ASP A 163 -15.45 8.55 13.43
CA ASP A 163 -14.66 8.78 14.63
C ASP A 163 -15.12 9.98 15.47
N GLN A 164 -16.45 10.13 15.59
CA GLN A 164 -17.09 11.11 16.46
C GLN A 164 -17.72 10.45 17.68
N THR A 165 -17.77 11.21 18.77
CA THR A 165 -18.62 10.88 19.91
C THR A 165 -20.04 11.32 19.59
N ALA A 166 -20.94 10.36 19.56
CA ALA A 166 -22.36 10.56 19.37
C ALA A 166 -23.08 10.27 20.69
N PHE A 167 -24.30 10.77 20.81
CA PHE A 167 -25.17 10.44 21.92
C PHE A 167 -26.60 10.20 21.43
N LEU A 168 -27.31 9.38 22.19
CA LEU A 168 -28.76 9.30 22.15
C LEU A 168 -29.27 9.80 23.49
N ALA A 169 -30.29 10.65 23.48
CA ALA A 169 -30.98 11.07 24.68
C ALA A 169 -32.48 10.87 24.52
N LEU A 170 -33.15 10.34 25.54
CA LEU A 170 -34.59 10.17 25.58
C LEU A 170 -35.15 11.04 26.70
N ARG A 171 -36.03 11.99 26.35
CA ARG A 171 -36.65 12.91 27.32
C ARG A 171 -38.16 12.76 27.34
N GLY A 172 -38.73 12.66 28.55
CA GLY A 172 -40.17 12.55 28.75
C GLY A 172 -40.50 12.15 30.19
N TYR A 173 -41.66 12.58 30.68
CA TYR A 173 -42.19 12.17 32.01
C TYR A 173 -41.22 12.38 33.20
N GLY A 174 -40.36 13.40 33.13
CA GLY A 174 -39.37 13.70 34.18
C GLY A 174 -38.08 12.87 34.10
N PHE A 175 -37.94 12.02 33.08
CA PHE A 175 -36.71 11.30 32.78
C PHE A 175 -35.89 12.02 31.70
N ASP A 176 -34.57 12.08 31.90
CA ASP A 176 -33.57 12.44 30.89
C ASP A 176 -32.49 11.35 30.91
N VAL A 177 -32.60 10.40 29.98
CA VAL A 177 -31.66 9.28 29.87
C VAL A 177 -30.76 9.55 28.67
N ARG A 178 -29.45 9.59 28.89
CA ARG A 178 -28.45 9.81 27.86
C ARG A 178 -27.48 8.63 27.78
N VAL A 179 -27.17 8.20 26.56
CA VAL A 179 -26.10 7.25 26.28
C VAL A 179 -25.11 7.87 25.31
N ASP A 180 -23.85 7.97 25.72
CA ASP A 180 -22.74 8.37 24.85
C ASP A 180 -22.08 7.11 24.27
N PHE A 181 -21.77 7.16 22.98
CA PHE A 181 -21.09 6.10 22.25
C PHE A 181 -20.18 6.70 21.18
N SER A 182 -19.29 5.89 20.62
CA SER A 182 -18.43 6.32 19.51
C SER A 182 -18.85 5.63 18.23
N VAL A 183 -18.86 6.37 17.14
CA VAL A 183 -19.07 5.79 15.81
C VAL A 183 -17.76 5.83 15.05
N THR A 184 -17.38 4.69 14.49
CA THR A 184 -16.18 4.58 13.66
C THR A 184 -16.53 3.94 12.33
N MET A 185 -15.92 4.44 11.26
CA MET A 185 -15.98 3.78 9.97
C MET A 185 -14.63 3.12 9.70
N PRO A 186 -14.61 1.80 9.49
CA PRO A 186 -13.39 1.15 9.07
C PRO A 186 -12.93 1.76 7.73
N PRO A 187 -11.61 1.90 7.52
CA PRO A 187 -11.12 2.28 6.20
C PRO A 187 -11.57 1.24 5.17
N TRP A 188 -11.61 1.64 3.90
CA TRP A 188 -11.86 0.71 2.81
C TRP A 188 -10.85 0.92 1.68
N VAL A 189 -10.55 -0.16 0.97
CA VAL A 189 -9.74 -0.16 -0.26
C VAL A 189 -10.50 -0.99 -1.27
N SER A 190 -10.77 -0.43 -2.44
CA SER A 190 -11.51 -1.09 -3.52
C SER A 190 -10.89 -0.77 -4.88
N ASP A 191 -11.40 -1.42 -5.93
CA ASP A 191 -10.99 -1.18 -7.33
C ASP A 191 -9.49 -1.24 -7.56
N LEU A 192 -8.75 -2.09 -6.83
CA LEU A 192 -7.32 -2.30 -7.06
C LEU A 192 -7.11 -2.95 -8.43
N ASP A 193 -6.88 -2.10 -9.40
CA ASP A 193 -6.60 -2.47 -10.78
C ASP A 193 -5.15 -2.20 -11.14
N GLY A 194 -4.65 -2.87 -12.18
CA GLY A 194 -3.28 -2.65 -12.63
C GLY A 194 -2.88 -3.48 -13.83
N GLY A 195 -2.43 -2.81 -14.87
CA GLY A 195 -2.07 -3.39 -16.15
C GLY A 195 -0.61 -3.14 -16.52
N PRO A 196 0.06 -4.08 -17.20
CA PRO A 196 -0.37 -5.45 -17.49
C PRO A 196 -0.15 -6.40 -16.29
N SER A 197 -0.94 -7.48 -16.19
CA SER A 197 -0.72 -8.54 -15.17
C SER A 197 0.59 -9.33 -15.37
N LYS A 198 1.21 -9.18 -16.55
CA LYS A 198 2.49 -9.77 -16.94
C LYS A 198 3.36 -8.73 -17.65
N PHE A 199 4.59 -8.53 -17.19
CA PHE A 199 5.50 -7.49 -17.67
C PHE A 199 6.97 -7.98 -17.73
N TYR A 200 7.85 -7.28 -18.45
CA TYR A 200 9.19 -7.74 -18.88
C TYR A 200 10.31 -6.72 -18.53
N PRO A 201 10.64 -6.54 -17.24
CA PRO A 201 11.53 -5.47 -16.79
C PRO A 201 13.04 -5.76 -16.95
N ILE A 202 13.44 -6.91 -17.53
CA ILE A 202 14.86 -7.28 -17.60
C ILE A 202 15.66 -6.32 -18.47
N LYS A 203 15.02 -5.81 -19.54
CA LYS A 203 15.60 -4.85 -20.46
C LYS A 203 14.65 -3.65 -20.54
N ASP A 204 15.20 -2.45 -20.31
CA ASP A 204 14.47 -1.19 -20.48
C ASP A 204 14.41 -0.86 -21.97
N ASP A 205 13.41 -1.41 -22.67
CA ASP A 205 13.22 -1.28 -24.12
C ASP A 205 11.87 -0.67 -24.52
N GLY A 206 11.11 -0.20 -23.53
CA GLY A 206 9.79 0.42 -23.63
C GLY A 206 8.63 -0.58 -23.68
N TYR A 207 8.87 -1.89 -23.75
CA TYR A 207 7.81 -2.89 -23.89
C TYR A 207 7.43 -3.51 -22.55
N LYS A 208 6.39 -2.97 -21.93
CA LYS A 208 5.86 -3.50 -20.66
C LYS A 208 6.98 -3.66 -19.62
N ASP A 209 7.89 -2.69 -19.54
CA ASP A 209 8.98 -2.72 -18.55
C ASP A 209 8.47 -2.37 -17.15
N LYS A 210 7.25 -1.83 -17.09
CA LYS A 210 6.58 -1.39 -15.87
C LYS A 210 5.12 -1.80 -15.89
N VAL A 211 4.58 -1.94 -14.69
CA VAL A 211 3.15 -2.08 -14.42
C VAL A 211 2.70 -0.87 -13.61
N PHE A 212 1.49 -0.38 -13.87
CA PHE A 212 0.88 0.68 -13.09
C PHE A 212 -0.39 0.15 -12.44
N PHE A 213 -0.53 0.45 -11.16
CA PHE A 213 -1.69 0.13 -10.35
C PHE A 213 -2.44 1.40 -9.99
N SER A 214 -3.76 1.29 -9.89
CA SER A 214 -4.66 2.31 -9.39
C SER A 214 -5.68 1.65 -8.47
N TRP A 215 -6.16 2.39 -7.47
CA TRP A 215 -7.21 1.90 -6.58
C TRP A 215 -8.11 3.06 -6.15
N LYS A 216 -9.13 2.74 -5.38
CA LYS A 216 -9.85 3.71 -4.56
C LYS A 216 -9.63 3.35 -3.10
N SER A 217 -9.49 4.35 -2.26
CA SER A 217 -9.58 4.17 -0.83
C SER A 217 -10.38 5.30 -0.24
N GLY A 218 -10.92 5.06 0.94
CA GLY A 218 -11.59 6.07 1.72
C GLY A 218 -11.34 5.86 3.18
N MET A 219 -11.21 6.98 3.86
CA MET A 219 -11.31 7.11 5.30
C MET A 219 -12.33 8.23 5.49
N MET A 220 -13.36 8.00 6.30
CA MET A 220 -14.25 9.09 6.72
C MET A 220 -13.68 9.86 7.93
N ASP A 221 -12.39 9.70 8.21
CA ASP A 221 -11.64 10.58 9.12
C ASP A 221 -11.22 11.82 8.33
N SER A 222 -11.96 12.91 8.53
CA SER A 222 -11.74 14.20 7.85
C SER A 222 -10.40 14.85 8.22
N SER A 223 -9.69 14.34 9.24
CA SER A 223 -8.44 14.92 9.74
C SER A 223 -7.18 14.33 9.11
N LEU A 224 -7.29 13.26 8.32
CA LEU A 224 -6.14 12.57 7.72
C LEU A 224 -6.24 12.48 6.20
N VAL A 225 -5.21 12.96 5.51
CA VAL A 225 -4.99 12.59 4.10
C VAL A 225 -4.65 11.10 4.08
N PRO A 226 -5.44 10.23 3.43
CA PRO A 226 -5.14 8.80 3.39
C PRO A 226 -3.76 8.60 2.74
N ARG A 227 -2.81 8.09 3.53
CA ARG A 227 -1.52 7.63 3.05
C ARG A 227 -1.58 6.12 2.99
N ASP A 228 -2.01 5.59 1.87
CA ASP A 228 -2.10 4.15 1.70
C ASP A 228 -0.68 3.57 1.60
N LEU A 229 -0.45 2.50 2.35
CA LEU A 229 0.79 1.73 2.29
C LEU A 229 0.65 0.70 1.16
N VAL A 230 1.46 0.87 0.12
CA VAL A 230 1.61 -0.05 -1.00
C VAL A 230 2.83 -0.92 -0.76
N GLU A 231 2.67 -2.23 -0.89
CA GLU A 231 3.73 -3.22 -0.71
C GLU A 231 3.78 -4.16 -1.91
N VAL A 232 5.00 -4.52 -2.32
CA VAL A 232 5.23 -5.61 -3.26
C VAL A 232 5.81 -6.79 -2.50
N LEU A 233 5.14 -7.92 -2.58
CA LEU A 233 5.47 -9.15 -1.88
C LEU A 233 5.93 -10.23 -2.86
N ASP A 234 6.95 -11.00 -2.48
CA ASP A 234 7.28 -12.24 -3.18
C ASP A 234 6.28 -13.36 -2.86
N SER A 235 6.46 -14.53 -3.50
CA SER A 235 5.59 -15.69 -3.32
C SER A 235 5.60 -16.28 -1.89
N SER A 236 6.55 -15.91 -1.04
CA SER A 236 6.59 -16.29 0.37
C SER A 236 5.90 -15.28 1.30
N GLY A 237 5.40 -14.17 0.75
CA GLY A 237 4.81 -13.07 1.52
C GLY A 237 5.85 -12.10 2.09
N ARG A 238 7.12 -12.17 1.67
CA ARG A 238 8.15 -11.21 2.11
C ARG A 238 8.04 -9.92 1.32
N VAL A 239 8.05 -8.80 2.03
CA VAL A 239 8.01 -7.46 1.43
C VAL A 239 9.35 -7.13 0.78
N LEU A 240 9.33 -6.84 -0.53
CA LEU A 240 10.49 -6.45 -1.33
C LEU A 240 10.60 -4.93 -1.48
N LEU A 241 9.45 -4.27 -1.48
CA LEU A 241 9.30 -2.84 -1.71
C LEU A 241 8.05 -2.38 -0.96
N ASN A 242 8.15 -1.25 -0.27
CA ASN A 242 6.99 -0.58 0.31
C ASN A 242 7.05 0.93 0.06
N ARG A 243 5.91 1.56 -0.18
CA ARG A 243 5.79 3.01 -0.44
C ARG A 243 4.46 3.51 0.08
N THR A 244 4.42 4.75 0.55
CA THR A 244 3.16 5.45 0.81
C THR A 244 2.70 6.15 -0.47
N SER A 245 1.42 6.07 -0.81
CA SER A 245 0.83 6.80 -1.93
C SER A 245 -0.39 7.60 -1.48
N SER A 246 -0.46 8.86 -1.92
CA SER A 246 -1.60 9.76 -1.74
C SER A 246 -2.41 9.96 -3.04
N ASN A 247 -1.92 9.41 -4.15
CA ASN A 247 -2.48 9.64 -5.49
C ASN A 247 -3.25 8.43 -6.01
N TYR A 248 -3.60 7.50 -5.11
CA TYR A 248 -4.25 6.22 -5.39
C TYR A 248 -3.67 5.46 -6.60
N SER A 249 -2.36 5.59 -6.79
CA SER A 249 -1.63 5.01 -7.91
C SER A 249 -0.20 4.63 -7.52
N PHE A 250 0.34 3.62 -8.19
CA PHE A 250 1.67 3.10 -7.95
C PHE A 250 2.24 2.44 -9.21
N GLY A 251 3.46 2.82 -9.61
CA GLY A 251 4.20 2.18 -10.69
C GLY A 251 5.30 1.26 -10.16
N TRP A 252 5.43 0.07 -10.74
CA TRP A 252 6.50 -0.86 -10.41
C TRP A 252 7.25 -1.34 -11.65
N ASP A 253 8.57 -1.29 -11.58
CA ASP A 253 9.51 -1.66 -12.65
C ASP A 253 10.25 -2.97 -12.37
N GLY A 254 9.73 -3.78 -11.44
CA GLY A 254 10.34 -5.07 -11.09
C GLY A 254 11.58 -4.98 -10.20
N ARG A 255 11.80 -3.83 -9.54
CA ARG A 255 12.92 -3.66 -8.60
C ARG A 255 12.49 -3.70 -7.14
N ASP A 256 13.39 -4.16 -6.28
CA ASP A 256 13.25 -4.09 -4.83
C ASP A 256 13.60 -2.69 -4.28
N ALA A 257 13.51 -2.53 -2.96
CA ALA A 257 13.88 -1.29 -2.27
C ALA A 257 15.33 -0.84 -2.49
N ASN A 258 16.25 -1.76 -2.83
CA ASN A 258 17.66 -1.50 -3.13
C ASN A 258 17.91 -1.23 -4.63
N ARG A 259 16.85 -1.06 -5.43
CA ARG A 259 16.88 -0.89 -6.90
C ARG A 259 17.44 -2.10 -7.65
N LYS A 260 17.50 -3.27 -7.02
CA LYS A 260 17.92 -4.51 -7.68
C LYS A 260 16.72 -5.16 -8.36
N LEU A 261 16.92 -5.60 -9.61
CA LEU A 261 15.90 -6.34 -10.34
C LEU A 261 15.61 -7.67 -9.62
N VAL A 262 14.34 -7.92 -9.32
CA VAL A 262 13.93 -9.18 -8.69
C VAL A 262 13.80 -10.29 -9.74
N PRO A 263 13.96 -11.58 -9.36
CA PRO A 263 13.86 -12.67 -10.33
C PRO A 263 12.48 -12.75 -11.00
N PRO A 264 12.39 -13.35 -12.19
CA PRO A 264 11.11 -13.70 -12.81
C PRO A 264 10.28 -14.58 -11.87
N GLY A 265 8.98 -14.30 -11.79
CA GLY A 265 8.08 -15.00 -10.86
C GLY A 265 6.77 -14.25 -10.61
N LEU A 266 5.91 -14.90 -9.82
CA LEU A 266 4.65 -14.33 -9.34
C LEU A 266 4.91 -13.50 -8.09
N TYR A 267 4.35 -12.30 -8.07
CA TYR A 267 4.41 -11.34 -6.97
C TYR A 267 3.00 -10.85 -6.66
N THR A 268 2.84 -10.24 -5.50
CA THR A 268 1.58 -9.62 -5.08
C THR A 268 1.81 -8.15 -4.76
N VAL A 269 1.00 -7.27 -5.34
CA VAL A 269 0.90 -5.89 -4.88
C VAL A 269 -0.24 -5.81 -3.88
N ARG A 270 0.08 -5.40 -2.66
CA ARG A 270 -0.88 -5.19 -1.58
C ARG A 270 -0.99 -3.70 -1.30
N VAL A 271 -2.21 -3.19 -1.22
CA VAL A 271 -2.50 -1.84 -0.76
C VAL A 271 -3.20 -1.95 0.58
N SER A 272 -2.80 -1.15 1.55
CA SER A 272 -3.38 -1.13 2.88
C SER A 272 -3.67 0.29 3.34
N ALA A 273 -4.86 0.48 3.89
CA ALA A 273 -5.33 1.69 4.54
C ALA A 273 -5.52 1.41 6.03
N ARG A 274 -5.13 2.34 6.90
CA ARG A 274 -5.29 2.20 8.37
C ARG A 274 -5.74 3.53 8.98
N ASN A 275 -6.75 3.49 9.86
CA ASN A 275 -7.20 4.67 10.61
C ASN A 275 -6.48 4.81 11.96
N ARG A 276 -6.72 5.92 12.67
CA ARG A 276 -6.12 6.22 13.98
C ARG A 276 -6.51 5.24 15.09
N LEU A 277 -7.68 4.61 14.96
CA LEU A 277 -8.18 3.60 15.89
C LEU A 277 -7.60 2.19 15.63
N GLY A 278 -6.75 2.05 14.60
CA GLY A 278 -6.08 0.80 14.27
C GLY A 278 -6.90 -0.12 13.36
N HIS A 279 -8.09 0.28 12.90
CA HIS A 279 -8.82 -0.43 11.85
C HIS A 279 -8.05 -0.36 10.54
N ALA A 280 -8.08 -1.44 9.77
CA ALA A 280 -7.35 -1.54 8.52
C ALA A 280 -8.16 -2.25 7.44
N ALA A 281 -7.97 -1.83 6.19
CA ALA A 281 -8.47 -2.51 5.01
C ALA A 281 -7.34 -2.76 4.03
N THR A 282 -7.42 -3.88 3.32
CA THR A 282 -6.39 -4.31 2.38
C THR A 282 -7.01 -4.81 1.08
N ALA A 283 -6.39 -4.45 -0.04
CA ALA A 283 -6.64 -5.07 -1.33
C ALA A 283 -5.33 -5.67 -1.85
N SER A 284 -5.41 -6.74 -2.63
CA SER A 284 -4.23 -7.39 -3.20
C SER A 284 -4.46 -7.80 -4.65
N ARG A 285 -3.42 -7.68 -5.47
CA ARG A 285 -3.46 -8.04 -6.88
C ARG A 285 -2.18 -8.79 -7.30
N PRO A 286 -2.29 -9.95 -7.97
CA PRO A 286 -1.13 -10.64 -8.49
C PRO A 286 -0.52 -9.92 -9.69
N VAL A 287 0.80 -10.00 -9.82
CA VAL A 287 1.55 -9.53 -10.98
C VAL A 287 2.72 -10.47 -11.28
N HIS A 288 2.97 -10.72 -12.56
CA HIS A 288 3.96 -11.67 -13.03
C HIS A 288 5.11 -10.95 -13.74
N ILE A 289 6.32 -11.05 -13.17
CA ILE A 289 7.55 -10.72 -13.89
C ILE A 289 7.90 -11.91 -14.76
N ALA A 290 7.91 -11.71 -16.06
CA ALA A 290 8.19 -12.78 -17.01
C ALA A 290 9.50 -12.55 -17.75
N THR A 291 10.02 -13.66 -18.29
CA THR A 291 11.09 -13.61 -19.29
C THR A 291 10.56 -14.08 -20.64
N GLY A 292 10.86 -13.32 -21.68
CA GLY A 292 10.67 -13.70 -23.07
C GLY A 292 12.01 -13.83 -23.79
N ARG A 293 11.96 -14.34 -25.03
CA ARG A 293 13.04 -14.14 -25.99
C ARG A 293 12.47 -13.53 -27.25
N VAL A 294 12.99 -12.37 -27.64
CA VAL A 294 12.61 -11.69 -28.87
C VAL A 294 13.79 -11.70 -29.84
N THR A 295 13.48 -11.71 -31.14
CA THR A 295 14.52 -11.63 -32.18
C THR A 295 14.70 -10.17 -32.55
N GLU A 296 15.90 -9.64 -32.30
CA GLU A 296 16.24 -8.24 -32.57
C GLU A 296 17.35 -8.14 -33.62
N ASP A 297 17.34 -7.02 -34.35
CA ASP A 297 18.44 -6.62 -35.24
C ASP A 297 19.46 -5.81 -34.43
N GLU A 298 20.68 -6.32 -34.32
CA GLU A 298 21.80 -5.67 -33.65
C GLU A 298 22.77 -5.09 -34.68
N THR A 299 23.38 -3.95 -34.38
CA THR A 299 24.40 -3.34 -35.24
C THR A 299 25.65 -2.97 -34.44
N LEU A 300 26.74 -3.70 -34.70
CA LEU A 300 28.06 -3.37 -34.19
C LEU A 300 28.74 -2.40 -35.16
N LYS A 301 29.32 -1.33 -34.61
CA LYS A 301 30.08 -0.33 -35.37
C LYS A 301 31.50 -0.30 -34.86
N ARG A 302 32.47 -0.20 -35.77
CA ARG A 302 33.89 -0.08 -35.46
C ARG A 302 34.49 1.00 -36.35
N ALA A 303 35.27 1.90 -35.78
CA ALA A 303 36.06 2.86 -36.57
C ALA A 303 37.05 2.09 -37.45
N ALA A 304 37.22 2.50 -38.71
CA ALA A 304 38.11 1.81 -39.64
C ALA A 304 39.58 1.82 -39.16
N THR A 305 39.97 2.80 -38.37
CA THR A 305 41.30 2.88 -37.75
C THR A 305 41.56 1.80 -36.69
N ARG A 306 40.51 1.23 -36.09
CA ARG A 306 40.57 0.20 -35.03
C ARG A 306 40.58 -1.22 -35.61
N THR A 307 41.52 -1.48 -36.51
CA THR A 307 41.75 -2.80 -37.13
C THR A 307 42.21 -3.83 -36.12
N THR A 308 41.80 -5.09 -36.26
CA THR A 308 42.32 -6.21 -35.46
C THR A 308 43.67 -6.69 -35.99
N ARG A 309 43.88 -6.63 -37.31
CA ARG A 309 45.13 -7.01 -37.96
C ARG A 309 45.38 -6.16 -39.19
N ARG A 310 46.65 -5.87 -39.47
CA ARG A 310 47.11 -5.24 -40.72
C ARG A 310 48.20 -6.11 -41.34
N LEU A 311 48.13 -6.27 -42.65
CA LEU A 311 49.07 -7.03 -43.44
C LEU A 311 49.40 -6.22 -44.69
N THR A 312 50.67 -5.86 -44.86
CA THR A 312 51.13 -5.10 -46.02
C THR A 312 52.35 -5.79 -46.62
N THR A 313 52.47 -5.68 -47.94
CA THR A 313 53.70 -6.07 -48.66
C THR A 313 54.52 -4.82 -48.99
N LEU A 314 55.79 -5.01 -49.38
CA LEU A 314 56.66 -3.90 -49.79
C LEU A 314 55.98 -3.08 -50.89
N GLY A 315 55.95 -1.75 -50.76
CA GLY A 315 55.25 -0.85 -51.69
C GLY A 315 53.75 -0.67 -51.42
N CYS A 316 53.21 -1.23 -50.33
CA CYS A 316 51.81 -1.06 -49.94
C CYS A 316 51.69 -0.62 -48.48
N ASN A 317 50.66 0.15 -48.16
CA ASN A 317 50.48 0.79 -46.87
C ASN A 317 49.04 0.68 -46.36
N ALA A 318 48.89 0.64 -45.03
CA ALA A 318 47.61 0.69 -44.33
C ALA A 318 47.77 1.50 -43.04
N MET A 319 47.45 2.80 -43.09
CA MET A 319 47.70 3.73 -42.00
C MET A 319 46.51 4.63 -41.66
N ASN A 320 46.51 5.15 -40.44
CA ASN A 320 45.44 6.04 -39.97
C ASN A 320 45.77 7.48 -40.37
N ARG A 321 44.81 8.19 -40.97
CA ARG A 321 44.97 9.61 -41.34
C ARG A 321 43.64 10.34 -41.20
N GLY A 322 43.62 11.37 -40.34
CA GLY A 322 42.43 12.21 -40.14
C GLY A 322 41.18 11.42 -39.70
N GLY A 323 41.36 10.45 -38.81
CA GLY A 323 40.27 9.60 -38.30
C GLY A 323 39.83 8.46 -39.24
N ASP A 324 40.32 8.45 -40.47
CA ASP A 324 40.07 7.39 -41.46
C ASP A 324 41.25 6.42 -41.52
N LEU A 325 40.99 5.21 -42.02
CA LEU A 325 42.04 4.29 -42.44
C LEU A 325 42.26 4.46 -43.95
N ASN A 326 43.48 4.82 -44.33
CA ASN A 326 43.93 4.90 -45.70
C ASN A 326 44.74 3.64 -46.03
N MET A 327 44.42 3.01 -47.16
CA MET A 327 45.14 1.87 -47.69
C MET A 327 45.49 2.13 -49.15
N TRP A 328 46.71 1.78 -49.55
CA TRP A 328 47.10 1.85 -50.95
C TRP A 328 48.24 0.88 -51.26
N CYS A 329 48.50 0.64 -52.54
CA CYS A 329 49.46 -0.38 -52.95
C CYS A 329 50.07 -0.08 -54.32
N ASP A 330 51.18 0.67 -54.37
CA ASP A 330 51.74 1.22 -55.62
C ASP A 330 52.54 0.18 -56.42
N SER A 331 53.33 -0.64 -55.74
CA SER A 331 54.25 -1.60 -56.39
C SER A 331 54.31 -2.97 -55.73
N GLY A 332 53.48 -3.22 -54.72
CA GLY A 332 53.43 -4.50 -54.00
C GLY A 332 52.26 -5.39 -54.40
N ARG A 333 52.12 -6.51 -53.68
CA ARG A 333 51.06 -7.49 -53.94
C ARG A 333 49.73 -7.09 -53.31
N TYR A 334 49.75 -6.54 -52.08
CA TYR A 334 48.55 -6.09 -51.38
C TYR A 334 48.83 -5.22 -50.14
N ALA A 335 47.82 -4.42 -49.78
CA ALA A 335 47.55 -3.96 -48.42
C ALA A 335 46.22 -4.56 -47.94
N GLU A 336 46.18 -5.08 -46.72
CA GLU A 336 45.03 -5.79 -46.17
C GLU A 336 44.81 -5.48 -44.69
N VAL A 337 43.54 -5.35 -44.30
CA VAL A 337 43.15 -5.17 -42.90
C VAL A 337 41.97 -6.05 -42.52
N HIS A 338 41.95 -6.47 -41.26
CA HIS A 338 40.90 -7.31 -40.68
C HIS A 338 40.17 -6.58 -39.56
N TYR A 339 38.87 -6.85 -39.45
CA TYR A 339 38.00 -6.38 -38.38
C TYR A 339 37.25 -7.57 -37.78
N GLU A 340 37.56 -7.91 -36.54
CA GLU A 340 36.90 -9.00 -35.84
C GLU A 340 35.83 -8.47 -34.86
N PHE A 341 34.66 -9.10 -34.91
CA PHE A 341 33.50 -8.79 -34.09
C PHE A 341 33.13 -9.99 -33.23
N SER A 342 32.92 -9.74 -31.94
CA SER A 342 32.27 -10.70 -31.04
C SER A 342 30.77 -10.65 -31.25
N ILE A 343 30.15 -11.80 -31.50
CA ILE A 343 28.72 -11.94 -31.76
C ILE A 343 28.13 -13.09 -30.94
N PRO A 344 26.82 -13.08 -30.65
CA PRO A 344 26.17 -14.21 -29.99
C PRO A 344 26.29 -15.50 -30.82
N ARG A 345 26.41 -16.65 -30.13
CA ARG A 345 26.52 -17.99 -30.75
C ARG A 345 25.42 -18.28 -31.79
N ARG A 346 24.23 -17.71 -31.59
CA ARG A 346 23.04 -17.92 -32.43
C ARG A 346 22.72 -16.71 -33.32
N ALA A 347 23.67 -15.80 -33.56
CA ALA A 347 23.48 -14.70 -34.48
C ALA A 347 23.23 -15.21 -35.91
N ARG A 348 22.22 -14.68 -36.59
CA ARG A 348 21.80 -15.06 -37.96
C ARG A 348 21.71 -13.82 -38.85
N ASN A 349 21.51 -14.01 -40.15
CA ASN A 349 21.31 -12.94 -41.12
C ASN A 349 22.41 -11.85 -41.04
N LEU A 350 23.66 -12.28 -40.96
CA LEU A 350 24.80 -11.37 -40.83
C LEU A 350 24.97 -10.60 -42.14
N ARG A 351 24.97 -9.29 -42.03
CA ARG A 351 25.20 -8.34 -43.12
C ARG A 351 26.23 -7.35 -42.66
N TRP A 352 27.11 -6.93 -43.55
CA TRP A 352 28.13 -5.96 -43.19
C TRP A 352 28.26 -4.88 -44.25
N LYS A 353 28.79 -3.74 -43.83
CA LYS A 353 29.02 -2.58 -44.67
C LYS A 353 30.32 -1.92 -44.25
N ILE A 354 31.05 -1.41 -45.23
CA ILE A 354 32.21 -0.55 -45.04
C ILE A 354 31.84 0.82 -45.62
N ASP A 355 31.89 1.86 -44.79
CA ASP A 355 31.76 3.24 -45.25
C ASP A 355 33.11 3.67 -45.82
N ARG A 356 33.17 3.74 -47.15
CA ARG A 356 34.33 4.17 -47.93
C ARG A 356 34.07 5.52 -48.59
N LYS A 357 35.12 6.31 -48.75
CA LYS A 357 35.10 7.50 -49.62
C LYS A 357 35.50 7.07 -51.04
N PRO A 358 34.96 7.72 -52.09
CA PRO A 358 35.36 7.45 -53.47
C PRO A 358 36.88 7.56 -53.60
N SER A 359 37.48 6.61 -54.31
CA SER A 359 38.88 6.70 -54.75
C SER A 359 38.92 7.38 -56.11
N VAL A 360 40.05 7.99 -56.45
CA VAL A 360 40.34 8.44 -57.82
C VAL A 360 40.63 7.19 -58.65
N ASP A 361 40.08 7.10 -59.87
CA ASP A 361 40.14 5.91 -60.72
C ASP A 361 41.59 5.44 -60.94
N ASN A 362 41.97 4.37 -60.24
CA ASN A 362 43.27 3.70 -60.40
C ASN A 362 43.03 2.28 -60.93
N PRO A 363 43.96 1.69 -61.69
CA PRO A 363 43.76 0.41 -62.37
C PRO A 363 43.74 -0.84 -61.44
N GLY A 364 43.64 -0.64 -60.13
CA GLY A 364 43.76 -1.71 -59.14
C GLY A 364 42.43 -2.39 -58.80
N THR A 365 42.44 -3.17 -57.71
CA THR A 365 41.25 -3.88 -57.24
C THR A 365 41.09 -3.73 -55.74
N ILE A 366 39.87 -3.41 -55.33
CA ILE A 366 39.44 -3.38 -53.93
C ILE A 366 38.48 -4.55 -53.71
N THR A 367 38.88 -5.48 -52.86
CA THR A 367 38.05 -6.64 -52.48
C THR A 367 37.64 -6.55 -51.02
N PHE A 368 36.39 -6.93 -50.76
CA PHE A 368 35.83 -7.03 -49.43
C PHE A 368 35.24 -8.42 -49.23
N SER A 369 35.46 -9.00 -48.04
CA SER A 369 34.87 -10.28 -47.68
C SER A 369 34.49 -10.28 -46.21
N GLY A 370 33.49 -11.09 -45.87
CA GLY A 370 33.09 -11.32 -44.49
C GLY A 370 32.89 -12.81 -44.26
N GLU A 371 33.44 -13.32 -43.18
CA GLU A 371 33.39 -14.74 -42.85
C GLU A 371 33.14 -14.95 -41.35
N ARG A 372 32.45 -16.03 -41.02
CA ARG A 372 32.26 -16.45 -39.64
C ARG A 372 33.43 -17.36 -39.24
N LEU A 373 34.26 -16.90 -38.32
CA LEU A 373 35.44 -17.64 -37.85
C LEU A 373 35.08 -18.73 -36.84
N THR A 374 34.20 -18.37 -35.91
CA THR A 374 33.69 -19.28 -34.89
C THR A 374 32.19 -18.98 -34.70
N PRO A 375 31.45 -19.80 -33.93
CA PRO A 375 30.07 -19.48 -33.61
C PRO A 375 29.90 -18.10 -32.95
N THR A 376 30.93 -17.55 -32.31
CA THR A 376 30.89 -16.26 -31.60
C THR A 376 31.77 -15.18 -32.20
N ARG A 377 32.41 -15.41 -33.36
CA ARG A 377 33.32 -14.45 -34.00
C ARG A 377 33.06 -14.32 -35.50
N PHE A 378 33.00 -13.08 -35.97
CA PHE A 378 32.88 -12.74 -37.39
C PHE A 378 34.01 -11.80 -37.80
N ARG A 379 34.61 -12.05 -38.96
CA ARG A 379 35.72 -11.25 -39.51
C ARG A 379 35.29 -10.60 -40.81
N ILE A 380 35.55 -9.31 -40.93
CA ILE A 380 35.46 -8.55 -42.18
C ILE A 380 36.88 -8.23 -42.63
N ARG A 381 37.18 -8.46 -43.91
CA ARG A 381 38.46 -8.21 -44.54
C ARG A 381 38.29 -7.19 -45.67
N ALA A 382 39.18 -6.21 -45.70
CA ALA A 382 39.35 -5.28 -46.81
C ALA A 382 40.76 -5.45 -47.37
N ARG A 383 40.88 -5.58 -48.69
CA ARG A 383 42.17 -5.76 -49.39
C ARG A 383 42.22 -4.88 -50.62
N VAL A 384 43.38 -4.25 -50.83
CA VAL A 384 43.69 -3.36 -51.95
C VAL A 384 44.91 -3.91 -52.70
N THR A 385 44.84 -3.93 -54.03
CA THR A 385 45.92 -4.39 -54.93
C THR A 385 46.04 -3.47 -56.15
N GLY A 386 47.21 -3.44 -56.81
CA GLY A 386 47.35 -2.89 -58.18
C GLY A 386 47.25 -1.37 -58.34
N GLY A 387 47.83 -0.58 -57.43
CA GLY A 387 47.84 0.89 -57.52
C GLY A 387 46.59 1.57 -56.96
N GLU A 388 45.63 0.81 -56.42
CA GLU A 388 44.40 1.39 -55.87
C GLU A 388 44.60 2.07 -54.52
N TYR A 389 43.67 2.98 -54.22
CA TYR A 389 43.58 3.71 -52.97
C TYR A 389 42.20 3.47 -52.32
N LEU A 390 42.19 3.20 -51.02
CA LEU A 390 40.96 2.98 -50.27
C LEU A 390 41.02 3.81 -48.98
N ARG A 391 40.04 4.69 -48.83
CA ARG A 391 39.81 5.43 -47.59
C ARG A 391 38.52 4.98 -46.93
N MET A 392 38.63 4.44 -45.71
CA MET A 392 37.50 3.94 -44.93
C MET A 392 37.35 4.72 -43.64
N SER A 393 36.12 5.02 -43.25
CA SER A 393 35.83 5.69 -41.97
C SER A 393 35.28 4.71 -40.92
N LYS A 394 34.44 3.77 -41.35
CA LYS A 394 33.67 2.91 -40.44
C LYS A 394 33.36 1.56 -41.06
N VAL A 395 33.35 0.54 -40.21
CA VAL A 395 32.92 -0.82 -40.53
C VAL A 395 31.73 -1.18 -39.65
N GLN A 396 30.68 -1.72 -40.25
CA GLN A 396 29.45 -2.08 -39.58
C GLN A 396 29.13 -3.56 -39.81
N LEU A 397 28.71 -4.24 -38.76
CA LEU A 397 28.16 -5.60 -38.81
C LEU A 397 26.76 -5.57 -38.20
N ARG A 398 25.76 -5.90 -39.01
CA ARG A 398 24.36 -6.10 -38.60
C ARG A 398 24.04 -7.58 -38.54
N TYR A 399 23.30 -8.02 -37.52
CA TYR A 399 22.84 -9.40 -37.40
C TYR A 399 21.54 -9.49 -36.63
N ARG A 400 20.83 -10.62 -36.74
CA ARG A 400 19.69 -10.96 -35.90
C ARG A 400 20.10 -11.86 -34.76
N THR A 401 19.65 -11.59 -33.54
CA THR A 401 19.87 -12.48 -32.40
C THR A 401 18.62 -12.59 -31.53
N ARG A 402 18.49 -13.70 -30.79
CA ARG A 402 17.49 -13.81 -29.74
C ARG A 402 18.07 -13.27 -28.44
N VAL A 403 17.52 -12.17 -27.95
CA VAL A 403 17.86 -11.60 -26.64
C VAL A 403 16.80 -11.99 -25.62
N LEU A 404 17.19 -12.05 -24.35
CA LEU A 404 16.22 -12.11 -23.26
C LEU A 404 15.48 -10.78 -23.17
N ARG A 405 14.19 -10.86 -22.89
CA ARG A 405 13.32 -9.73 -22.59
C ARG A 405 12.68 -9.96 -21.24
#